data_AF-A0A182YSS0-F1
#
_entry.id   AF-A0A182YSS0-F1
#
_cell.length_a   1.000
_cell.length_b   1.000
_cell.length_c   1.000
_cell.angle_alpha   90.00
_cell.angle_beta   90.00
_cell.angle_gamma   90.00
#
_symmetry.space_group_name_H-M   'P 1'
#
loop_
_entity.id
_entity.type
_entity.pdbx_description
1 polymer ?
#
loop_
_entity_poly.entity_id
_entity_poly.type
_entity_poly.pdbx_seq_one_letter_code
_entity_poly.pdbx_strand_id
1 'polypeptide(L)' 'LRDVVPSLGNDRKLSKFETLQMAQTYIAALNELLSRD' A
#
# COMPACT_ATOMS: atom_id res chain seq x y z
N LEU A 1 -5.39 2.40 -7.80
CA LEU A 1 -4.11 2.09 -7.11
C LEU A 1 -3.81 3.12 -6.03
N ARG A 2 -3.74 4.42 -6.35
CA ARG A 2 -3.59 5.47 -5.33
C ARG A 2 -4.78 5.55 -4.35
N ASP A 3 -5.99 5.20 -4.79
CA ASP A 3 -7.19 5.25 -3.92
C ASP A 3 -7.28 4.10 -2.91
N VAL A 4 -6.47 3.04 -3.09
CA VAL A 4 -6.51 1.82 -2.25
C VAL A 4 -5.21 1.60 -1.49
N VAL A 5 -4.20 2.43 -1.72
CA VAL A 5 -2.91 2.38 -1.03
C VAL A 5 -2.95 3.42 0.09
N PRO A 6 -2.69 3.05 1.35
CA PRO A 6 -2.76 3.98 2.47
C PRO A 6 -1.71 5.09 2.31
N SER A 7 -2.13 6.32 2.01
CA SER A 7 -1.22 7.47 1.96
C SER A 7 -0.83 7.88 3.38
N LEU A 8 0.45 7.74 3.76
CA LEU A 8 0.98 8.43 4.94
C LEU A 8 0.77 9.93 4.71
N GLY A 9 0.02 10.56 5.61
CA GLY A 9 -0.52 11.90 5.46
C GLY A 9 0.49 12.96 5.02
N ASN A 10 -0.09 14.06 4.53
CA ASN A 10 0.50 15.14 3.73
C ASN A 10 0.44 14.80 2.23
N ASP A 11 -0.10 15.71 1.40
CA ASP A 11 -0.32 15.64 -0.06
C ASP A 11 0.92 15.34 -0.93
N ARG A 12 1.95 14.72 -0.36
CA ARG A 12 3.14 14.26 -1.05
C ARG A 12 2.75 13.17 -2.05
N LYS A 13 2.69 13.56 -3.32
CA LYS A 13 2.54 12.64 -4.44
C LYS A 13 3.71 11.66 -4.46
N LEU A 14 3.41 10.40 -4.16
CA LEU A 14 4.33 9.28 -4.33
C LEU A 14 4.68 9.12 -5.81
N SER A 15 5.96 8.86 -6.07
CA SER A 15 6.43 8.45 -7.40
C SER A 15 5.75 7.15 -7.84
N LYS A 16 5.85 6.83 -9.13
CA LYS A 16 5.33 5.55 -9.66
C LYS A 16 5.95 4.36 -8.93
N PHE A 17 7.25 4.41 -8.66
CA PHE A 17 7.97 3.36 -7.96
C PHE A 17 7.49 3.20 -6.50
N GLU A 18 7.42 4.30 -5.74
CA GLU A 18 6.94 4.29 -4.36
C GLU A 18 5.48 3.80 -4.27
N THR A 19 4.63 4.19 -5.23
CA THR A 19 3.23 3.73 -5.28
C THR A 19 3.16 2.21 -5.50
N LEU A 20 4.00 1.65 -6.37
CA LEU A 20 4.06 0.21 -6.61
C LEU A 20 4.60 -0.55 -5.39
N GLN A 21 5.67 -0.05 -4.78
CA GLN A 21 6.23 -0.63 -3.56
C GLN A 21 5.19 -0.66 -2.43
N MET A 22 4.49 0.46 -2.20
CA MET A 22 3.44 0.49 -1.18
C MET A 22 2.27 -0.45 -1.48
N ALA A 23 1.87 -0.59 -2.75
CA ALA A 23 0.85 -1.56 -3.11
C ALA A 23 1.29 -3.00 -2.83
N GLN A 24 2.54 -3.35 -3.14
CA GLN A 24 3.11 -4.66 -2.83
C GLN A 24 3.10 -4.93 -1.33
N THR A 25 3.59 -3.99 -0.53
CA THR A 25 3.59 -4.09 0.94
C THR A 25 2.17 -4.24 1.50
N TYR A 26 1.22 -3.46 0.98
CA TYR A 26 -0.16 -3.49 1.46
C TYR A 26 -0.85 -4.83 1.15
N ILE A 27 -0.69 -5.34 -0.07
CA ILE A 27 -1.22 -6.65 -0.46
C ILE A 27 -0.62 -7.76 0.43
N ALA A 28 0.68 -7.73 0.69
CA ALA A 28 1.33 -8.72 1.56
C ALA A 28 0.75 -8.70 2.99
N ALA A 29 0.62 -7.52 3.58
CA ALA A 29 0.04 -7.37 4.92
C ALA A 29 -1.42 -7.84 5.00
N LEU A 30 -2.23 -7.57 3.97
CA LEU A 30 -3.60 -8.05 3.88
C LEU A 30 -3.65 -9.59 3.78
N ASN A 31 -2.78 -10.20 2.97
CA ASN A 31 -2.69 -11.65 2.87
C ASN A 31 -2.25 -12.31 4.18
N GLU A 32 -1.30 -11.71 4.90
CA GLU A 32 -0.90 -12.19 6.23
C GLU A 32 -2.05 -12.13 7.23
N LEU A 33 -2.85 -11.06 7.19
CA LEU A 33 -4.01 -10.89 8.06
C LEU A 33 -5.09 -11.95 7.74
N LEU A 34 -5.38 -12.17 6.45
CA LEU A 34 -6.34 -13.18 6.00
C LEU A 34 -5.89 -14.62 6.24
N SER A 35 -4.58 -14.87 6.29
CA SER A 35 -4.02 -16.21 6.55
C SER A 35 -3.87 -16.53 8.04
N ARG A 36 -4.17 -15.56 8.93
CA ARG A 36 -4.12 -15.71 10.39
C ARG A 36 -5.48 -16.06 11.01
N ASP A 37 -6.54 -16.14 10.20
CA ASP A 37 -7.83 -16.78 10.51
C ASP A 37 -7.85 -18.25 10.06
#